data_AF-A0A9E0ZLV7-F1
#
_entry.id   AF-A0A9E0ZLV7-F1
#
_cell.length_a   1.000
_cell.length_b   1.000
_cell.length_c   1.000
_cell.angle_alpha   90.00
_cell.angle_beta   90.00
_cell.angle_gamma   90.00
#
_symmetry.space_group_name_H-M   'P 1'
#
loop_
_entity.id
_entity.type
_entity.pdbx_description
1 polymer ?
#
loop_
_entity_poly.entity_id
_entity_poly.type
_entity_poly.pdbx_seq_one_letter_code
_entity_poly.pdbx_strand_id
1 'polypeptide(L)' 'MADRERQTEVGTVAELLDEIESENLYQVLVEVDGRTLKIVLLKMQGYSTKEIAPLVHLTTGAIYARLDHLRKKLRKIL' A
#
# COMPACT_ATOMS: atom_id res chain seq x y z
N MET A 1 -22.37 -14.12 -6.28
CA MET A 1 -21.92 -13.14 -5.26
C MET A 1 -21.21 -12.05 -6.02
N ALA A 2 -21.58 -10.79 -5.84
CA ALA A 2 -21.16 -9.70 -6.72
C ALA A 2 -19.64 -9.56 -6.72
N ASP A 3 -19.01 -9.92 -7.85
CA ASP A 3 -17.73 -9.36 -8.28
C ASP A 3 -17.91 -7.85 -8.29
N ARG A 4 -17.58 -7.21 -7.17
CA ARG A 4 -17.31 -5.78 -7.18
C ARG A 4 -16.10 -5.64 -8.09
N GLU A 5 -16.32 -5.16 -9.30
CA GLU A 5 -15.29 -4.59 -10.13
C GLU A 5 -14.61 -3.50 -9.30
N ARG A 6 -13.54 -3.86 -8.60
CA ARG A 6 -12.69 -2.91 -7.87
C ARG A 6 -11.86 -2.22 -8.93
N GLN A 7 -12.50 -1.37 -9.73
CA GLN A 7 -11.85 -0.49 -10.70
C GLN A 7 -11.14 0.60 -9.91
N THR A 8 -9.92 0.33 -9.48
CA THR A 8 -8.94 1.38 -9.23
C THR A 8 -8.17 1.62 -10.51
N GLU A 9 -8.01 2.88 -10.91
CA GLU A 9 -7.20 3.27 -12.07
C GLU A 9 -5.73 2.82 -11.92
N VAL A 10 -5.27 2.66 -10.68
CA VAL A 10 -3.93 2.15 -10.34
C VAL A 10 -3.96 0.64 -10.06
N GLY A 11 -3.34 -0.14 -10.94
CA GLY A 11 -3.23 -1.60 -10.87
C GLY A 11 -1.89 -2.11 -10.35
N THR A 12 -0.82 -1.31 -10.42
CA THR A 12 0.52 -1.70 -10.01
C THR A 12 1.18 -0.74 -9.02
N VAL A 13 2.26 -1.20 -8.37
CA VAL A 13 3.06 -0.35 -7.47
C VAL A 13 3.80 0.73 -8.26
N ALA A 14 4.18 0.46 -9.51
CA ALA A 14 4.83 1.44 -10.38
C ALA A 14 3.86 2.57 -10.71
N GLU A 15 2.66 2.23 -11.21
CA GLU A 15 1.60 3.21 -11.47
C GLU A 15 1.26 4.03 -10.21
N LEU A 16 1.24 3.41 -9.03
CA LEU A 16 1.01 4.13 -7.77
C LEU A 16 2.07 5.21 -7.52
N LEU A 17 3.34 4.92 -7.83
CA LEU A 17 4.44 5.85 -7.62
C LEU A 17 4.49 6.93 -8.70
N ASP A 18 4.09 6.61 -9.94
CA ASP A 18 4.05 7.53 -11.06
C ASP A 18 3.00 8.65 -10.86
N GLU A 19 1.91 8.36 -10.14
CA GLU A 19 0.87 9.36 -9.80
C GLU A 19 1.28 10.33 -8.66
N ILE A 20 2.49 10.19 -8.08
CA ILE A 20 2.92 11.01 -6.95
C ILE A 20 3.66 12.25 -7.43
N GLU A 21 2.99 13.40 -7.35
CA GLU A 21 3.58 14.71 -7.72
C GLU A 21 4.57 15.23 -6.67
N SER A 22 4.41 14.86 -5.39
CA SER A 22 5.27 15.35 -4.31
C SER A 22 6.60 14.58 -4.29
N GLU A 23 7.69 15.27 -4.65
CA GLU A 23 9.04 14.70 -4.65
C GLU A 23 9.43 14.10 -3.29
N ASN A 24 9.15 14.81 -2.18
CA ASN A 24 9.44 14.31 -0.83
C ASN A 24 8.67 13.03 -0.50
N LEU A 25 7.40 12.94 -0.92
CA LEU A 25 6.58 11.74 -0.72
C LEU A 25 7.09 10.58 -1.59
N TYR A 26 7.44 10.86 -2.84
CA TYR A 26 8.01 9.88 -3.76
C TYR A 26 9.31 9.29 -3.22
N GLN A 27 10.25 10.13 -2.77
CA GLN A 27 11.52 9.70 -2.18
C GLN A 27 11.32 8.80 -0.96
N VAL A 28 10.37 9.12 -0.08
CA VAL A 28 10.09 8.24 1.07
C VAL A 28 9.48 6.91 0.62
N LEU A 29 8.59 6.92 -0.36
CA LEU A 29 7.90 5.71 -0.80
C LEU A 29 8.77 4.79 -1.65
N VAL A 30 9.70 5.33 -2.44
CA VAL A 30 10.64 4.50 -3.23
C VAL A 30 11.61 3.72 -2.33
N GLU A 31 11.92 4.24 -1.13
CA GLU A 31 12.71 3.54 -0.11
C GLU A 31 11.91 2.51 0.71
N VAL A 32 10.57 2.53 0.61
CA VAL A 32 9.71 1.56 1.31
C VAL A 32 9.74 0.24 0.56
N ASP A 33 9.81 -0.86 1.31
CA ASP A 33 9.86 -2.17 0.69
C ASP A 33 8.61 -2.44 -0.17
N GLY A 34 8.83 -3.04 -1.34
CA GLY A 34 7.76 -3.25 -2.33
C GLY A 34 6.58 -4.08 -1.81
N ARG A 35 6.78 -4.93 -0.79
CA ARG A 35 5.69 -5.68 -0.16
C ARG A 35 4.78 -4.76 0.67
N THR A 36 5.35 -3.77 1.37
CA THR A 36 4.57 -2.72 2.05
C THR A 36 3.82 -1.85 1.05
N LEU A 37 4.44 -1.46 -0.06
CA LEU A 37 3.73 -0.73 -1.13
C LEU A 37 2.58 -1.54 -1.74
N LYS A 38 2.79 -2.85 -1.98
CA LYS A 38 1.73 -3.77 -2.44
C LYS A 38 0.57 -3.84 -1.44
N ILE A 39 0.85 -3.86 -0.13
CA ILE A 39 -0.19 -3.79 0.91
C ILE A 39 -0.99 -2.49 0.78
N VAL A 40 -0.33 -1.34 0.64
CA VAL A 40 -1.01 -0.03 0.49
C VAL A 40 -1.90 -0.02 -0.74
N LEU A 41 -1.39 -0.48 -1.88
CA LEU A 41 -2.15 -0.59 -3.12
C LEU A 41 -3.41 -1.45 -2.93
N LEU A 42 -3.28 -2.64 -2.35
CA LEU A 42 -4.43 -3.51 -2.07
C LEU A 42 -5.42 -2.85 -1.10
N LYS A 43 -4.95 -2.09 -0.10
CA LYS A 43 -5.83 -1.32 0.79
C LYS A 43 -6.62 -0.24 0.03
N MET A 44 -5.98 0.47 -0.90
CA MET A 44 -6.63 1.47 -1.76
C MET A 44 -7.66 0.83 -2.69
N GLN A 45 -7.38 -0.40 -3.14
CA GLN A 45 -8.30 -1.24 -3.90
C GLN A 45 -9.45 -1.82 -3.06
N GLY A 46 -9.57 -1.44 -1.79
CA GLY A 46 -10.66 -1.86 -0.92
C GLY A 46 -10.49 -3.24 -0.29
N TYR A 47 -9.32 -3.88 -0.40
CA TYR A 47 -9.08 -5.14 0.29
C TYR A 47 -8.96 -4.94 1.80
N SER A 48 -9.58 -5.83 2.56
CA SER A 48 -9.40 -5.92 4.00
C SER A 48 -8.04 -6.53 4.34
N THR A 49 -7.53 -6.26 5.55
CA THR A 49 -6.26 -6.85 6.01
C THR A 49 -6.30 -8.38 6.04
N LYS A 50 -7.50 -8.96 6.27
CA LYS A 50 -7.72 -10.40 6.24
C LYS A 50 -7.60 -10.98 4.82
N GLU A 51 -8.10 -10.28 3.80
CA GLU A 51 -7.94 -10.67 2.40
C GLU A 51 -6.50 -10.46 1.91
N ILE A 52 -5.79 -9.43 2.41
CA ILE A 52 -4.40 -9.14 2.01
C ILE A 52 -3.42 -10.17 2.57
N ALA A 53 -3.61 -10.62 3.81
CA ALA A 53 -2.74 -11.58 4.50
C ALA A 53 -2.32 -12.78 3.63
N PRO A 54 -3.24 -13.54 3.01
CA PRO A 54 -2.87 -14.65 2.13
C PRO A 54 -2.19 -14.20 0.83
N LEU A 55 -2.54 -13.02 0.28
CA LEU A 55 -1.99 -12.50 -0.99
C LEU A 55 -0.52 -12.09 -0.88
N VAL A 56 -0.09 -11.59 0.29
CA VAL A 56 1.29 -11.13 0.51
C VAL A 56 2.09 -12.06 1.42
N HIS A 57 1.52 -13.21 1.78
CA HIS A 57 2.09 -14.22 2.68
C HIS A 57 2.58 -13.64 4.01
N LEU A 58 1.72 -12.86 4.68
CA LEU A 58 1.98 -12.27 5.99
C LEU A 58 0.79 -12.46 6.93
N THR A 59 1.06 -12.46 8.23
CA THR A 59 -0.01 -12.36 9.22
C THR A 59 -0.64 -10.97 9.21
N THR A 60 -1.90 -10.87 9.64
CA THR A 60 -2.57 -9.58 9.78
C THR A 60 -1.82 -8.63 10.72
N GLY A 61 -1.23 -9.14 11.80
CA GLY A 61 -0.39 -8.38 12.73
C GLY A 61 0.86 -7.79 12.04
N ALA A 62 1.54 -8.58 11.21
CA ALA A 62 2.70 -8.10 10.45
C ALA A 62 2.30 -6.99 9.44
N ILE A 63 1.11 -7.11 8.83
CA ILE A 63 0.56 -6.05 7.96
C ILE A 63 0.30 -4.77 8.76
N TYR A 64 -0.33 -4.86 9.93
CA TYR A 64 -0.56 -3.69 10.78
C TYR A 64 0.74 -3.01 11.21
N ALA A 65 1.76 -3.77 11.61
CA ALA A 65 3.06 -3.23 11.97
C ALA A 65 3.69 -2.46 10.80
N ARG A 66 3.69 -3.04 9.59
CA ARG A 66 4.20 -2.38 8.38
C ARG A 66 3.48 -1.07 8.08
N LEU A 67 2.15 -1.06 8.18
CA LEU A 67 1.35 0.17 8.00
C LEU A 67 1.64 1.21 9.08
N ASP A 68 1.86 0.80 10.33
CA ASP A 68 2.24 1.71 11.42
C ASP A 68 3.62 2.34 11.19
N HIS A 69 4.62 1.54 10.80
CA HIS A 69 5.95 2.02 10.43
C HIS A 69 5.89 3.00 9.26
N LEU A 70 5.08 2.70 8.23
CA LEU A 70 4.87 3.61 7.11
C LEU A 70 4.25 4.93 7.56
N ARG A 71 3.19 4.91 8.37
CA ARG A 71 2.58 6.13 8.92
C ARG A 71 3.58 6.98 9.72
N LYS A 72 4.45 6.35 10.50
CA LYS A 72 5.52 7.04 11.24
C LYS A 72 6.55 7.71 10.33
N LYS A 73 6.88 7.09 9.19
CA LYS A 73 7.74 7.72 8.16
C LYS A 73 7.05 8.92 7.52
N LEU A 74 5.79 8.77 7.12
CA LEU A 74 5.02 9.84 6.46
C LEU A 74 4.81 11.05 7.37
N ARG A 75 4.54 10.85 8.67
CA ARG A 75 4.42 11.94 9.66
C ARG A 75 5.68 12.80 9.86
N LYS A 76 6.84 12.35 9.38
CA LYS A 76 8.08 13.13 9.48
C LYS A 76 8.25 14.09 8.30
N ILE A 77 7.50 13.89 7.22
CA ILE A 77 7.64 14.65 5.96
C ILE A 77 6.38 15.44 5.59
N LEU A 78 5.24 15.11 6.19
CA LEU A 78 3.96 15.85 6.12
C LEU A 78 3.76 16.64 7.41
#